data_AF-A0A4Y2G5C2-F1
#
_entry.id   AF-A0A4Y2G5C2-F1
#
_cell.length_a   1.000
_cell.length_b   1.000
_cell.length_c   1.000
_cell.angle_alpha   90.00
_cell.angle_beta   90.00
_cell.angle_gamma   90.00
#
_symmetry.space_group_name_H-M   'P 1'
#
loop_
_entity.id
_entity.type
_entity.pdbx_description
1 polymer ?
#
loop_
_entity_poly.entity_id
_entity_poly.type
_entity_poly.pdbx_seq_one_letter_code
_entity_poly.pdbx_strand_id
1 'polypeptide(L)'
;MNGWEPQYTKALFKNVKNGPSEESTIEMIRSKMLEDNFDPEEAEVGISVLISKSKLLHLGRRFITTLESKKRLPTYKAERLKRYLISKEGRASSYGELKKEIDIGDDEKLRGELVFLFNQGCIYLEGDKIYFDEF
;
A
#
# COMPACT_ATOMS: atom_id res chain seq x y z
N MET A 1 22.35 -3.58 20.34
CA MET A 1 21.14 -4.29 20.81
C MET A 1 20.27 -4.53 19.58
N ASN A 2 20.31 -5.72 18.96
CA ASN A 2 19.68 -5.97 17.66
C ASN A 2 18.48 -6.93 17.73
N GLY A 3 18.03 -7.28 18.94
CA GLY A 3 16.94 -8.24 19.17
C GLY A 3 15.53 -7.62 19.09
N TRP A 4 15.41 -6.30 19.22
CA TRP A 4 14.12 -5.59 19.27
C TRP A 4 13.64 -5.15 17.88
N GLU A 5 14.55 -4.74 16.99
CA GLU A 5 14.20 -4.26 15.64
C GLU A 5 13.45 -5.31 14.77
N PRO A 6 13.83 -6.60 14.76
CA PRO A 6 13.04 -7.62 14.06
C PRO A 6 11.65 -7.82 14.65
N GLN A 7 11.51 -7.70 15.98
CA GLN A 7 10.24 -7.83 16.68
C GLN A 7 9.33 -6.63 16.40
N TYR A 8 9.90 -5.42 16.45
CA TYR A 8 9.24 -4.17 16.09
C TYR A 8 8.73 -4.23 14.65
N THR A 9 9.58 -4.62 13.70
CA THR A 9 9.20 -4.77 12.29
C THR A 9 8.07 -5.77 12.11
N LYS A 10 8.11 -6.90 12.84
CA LYS A 10 7.06 -7.92 12.78
C LYS A 10 5.73 -7.42 13.36
N ALA A 11 5.77 -6.69 14.47
CA ALA A 11 4.59 -6.07 15.09
C ALA A 11 3.98 -5.00 14.19
N LEU A 12 4.82 -4.12 13.63
CA LEU A 12 4.40 -3.11 12.66
C LEU A 12 3.71 -3.76 11.45
N PHE A 13 4.30 -4.82 10.91
CA PHE A 13 3.72 -5.56 9.79
C PHE A 13 2.38 -6.23 10.14
N LYS A 14 2.28 -6.85 11.32
CA LYS A 14 1.04 -7.42 11.86
C LYS A 14 -0.05 -6.35 11.95
N ASN A 15 0.29 -5.16 12.45
CA ASN A 15 -0.67 -4.08 12.66
C ASN A 15 -1.13 -3.41 11.36
N VAL A 16 -0.32 -3.48 10.30
CA VAL A 16 -0.75 -3.13 8.93
C VAL A 16 -1.59 -4.23 8.28
N LYS A 17 -1.25 -5.51 8.52
CA LYS A 17 -1.87 -6.69 7.89
C LYS A 17 -3.25 -7.06 8.49
N ASN A 18 -3.52 -6.68 9.74
CA ASN A 18 -4.70 -7.12 10.49
C ASN A 18 -5.79 -6.05 10.71
N GLY A 19 -5.67 -4.87 10.10
CA GLY A 19 -6.76 -3.90 10.12
C GLY A 19 -7.87 -4.30 9.14
N PRO A 20 -9.16 -4.12 9.48
CA PRO A 20 -10.20 -3.90 8.49
C PRO A 20 -9.70 -2.96 7.39
N SER A 21 -10.27 -3.07 6.20
CA SER A 21 -9.92 -2.24 5.02
C SER A 21 -9.88 -0.74 5.29
N GLU A 22 -10.54 -0.28 6.37
CA GLU A 22 -10.64 1.09 6.83
C GLU A 22 -9.59 1.54 7.86
N GLU A 23 -8.79 0.62 8.43
CA GLU A 23 -8.09 0.81 9.73
C GLU A 23 -6.55 0.95 9.71
N SER A 24 -5.92 1.16 8.54
CA SER A 24 -4.44 1.19 8.43
C SER A 24 -3.87 2.60 8.23
N THR A 25 -4.37 3.61 8.96
CA THR A 25 -3.75 4.95 8.99
C THR A 25 -2.55 4.99 9.95
N ILE A 26 -1.71 6.02 9.87
CA ILE A 26 -0.56 6.15 10.76
C ILE A 26 -0.97 6.24 12.23
N GLU A 27 -2.03 6.97 12.54
CA GLU A 27 -2.53 7.16 13.91
C GLU A 27 -3.01 5.83 14.51
N MET A 28 -3.67 5.00 13.71
CA MET A 28 -4.13 3.69 14.14
C MET A 28 -2.97 2.71 14.33
N ILE A 29 -1.97 2.76 13.45
CA ILE A 29 -0.76 1.96 13.59
C ILE A 29 -0.02 2.37 14.87
N ARG A 30 0.14 3.67 15.14
CA ARG A 30 0.73 4.18 16.40
C ARG A 30 0.00 3.64 17.63
N SER A 31 -1.34 3.73 17.66
CA SER A 31 -2.15 3.19 18.77
C SER A 31 -1.89 1.69 18.99
N LYS A 32 -1.91 0.90 17.92
CA LYS A 32 -1.68 -0.55 17.98
C LYS A 32 -0.24 -0.91 18.40
N MET A 33 0.75 -0.11 17.98
CA MET A 33 2.14 -0.29 18.41
C MET A 33 2.29 -0.02 19.91
N LEU A 34 1.64 1.03 20.42
CA LEU A 34 1.61 1.31 21.85
C LEU A 34 0.93 0.18 22.65
N GLU A 35 -0.20 -0.35 22.15
CA GLU A 35 -0.90 -1.51 22.75
C GLU A 35 -0.02 -2.76 22.77
N ASP A 36 0.80 -2.99 21.73
CA ASP A 36 1.77 -4.08 21.65
C ASP A 36 3.07 -3.79 22.48
N ASN A 37 3.11 -2.70 23.26
CA ASN A 37 4.25 -2.25 24.09
C ASN A 37 5.51 -1.84 23.31
N PHE A 38 5.32 -1.29 22.11
CA PHE A 38 6.38 -0.68 21.30
C PHE A 38 6.27 0.86 21.31
N ASP A 39 7.38 1.54 21.01
CA ASP A 39 7.39 3.00 20.87
C ASP A 39 6.56 3.42 19.63
N PRO A 40 5.45 4.17 19.79
CA PRO A 40 4.65 4.63 18.67
C PRO A 40 5.36 5.70 17.83
N GLU A 41 6.34 6.42 18.36
CA GLU A 41 7.06 7.46 17.60
C GLU A 41 7.96 6.87 16.50
N GLU A 42 8.42 5.63 16.68
CA GLU A 42 9.22 4.91 15.67
C GLU A 42 8.38 4.34 14.51
N ALA A 43 7.04 4.42 14.58
CA ALA A 43 6.16 3.76 13.61
C ALA A 43 6.32 4.34 12.19
N GLU A 44 6.46 5.67 12.07
CA GLU A 44 6.67 6.34 10.78
C GLU A 44 8.00 5.93 10.13
N VAL A 45 9.05 5.85 10.93
CA VAL A 45 10.38 5.40 10.48
C VAL A 45 10.31 3.97 9.99
N GLY A 46 9.68 3.08 10.77
CA GLY A 46 9.47 1.69 10.39
C GLY A 46 8.66 1.53 9.10
N ILE A 47 7.59 2.33 8.93
CA ILE A 47 6.78 2.33 7.71
C ILE A 47 7.60 2.78 6.51
N SER A 48 8.38 3.86 6.65
CA SER A 48 9.26 4.37 5.59
C SER A 48 10.28 3.32 5.14
N VAL A 49 10.89 2.59 6.10
CA VAL A 49 11.79 1.47 5.81
C VAL A 49 11.05 0.33 5.09
N LEU A 50 9.80 0.05 5.44
CA LEU A 50 9.02 -0.98 4.75
C LEU A 50 8.58 -0.57 3.34
N ILE A 51 8.27 0.71 3.12
CA ILE A 51 7.96 1.27 1.79
C ILE A 51 9.19 1.21 0.88
N SER A 52 10.35 1.67 1.36
CA SER A 52 11.61 1.59 0.59
C SER A 52 12.04 0.16 0.25
N LYS A 53 11.59 -0.83 1.03
CA LYS A 53 11.76 -2.27 0.77
C LYS A 53 10.63 -2.88 -0.07
N SER A 54 9.72 -2.07 -0.62
CA SER A 54 8.57 -2.50 -1.41
C SER A 54 7.64 -3.48 -0.69
N LYS A 55 7.61 -3.45 0.65
CA LYS A 55 6.77 -4.33 1.48
C LYS A 55 5.41 -3.72 1.81
N LEU A 56 5.30 -2.39 1.72
CA LEU A 56 4.09 -1.61 1.94
C LEU A 56 3.89 -0.61 0.80
N LEU A 57 2.62 -0.30 0.51
CA LEU A 57 2.20 0.82 -0.34
C LEU A 57 1.46 1.87 0.48
N HIS A 58 1.64 3.15 0.14
CA HIS A 58 0.89 4.26 0.71
C HIS A 58 -0.21 4.70 -0.27
N LEU A 59 -1.46 4.36 0.05
CA LEU A 59 -2.62 4.64 -0.81
C LEU A 59 -3.55 5.63 -0.08
N GLY A 60 -3.42 6.92 -0.42
CA GLY A 60 -4.19 8.00 0.20
C GLY A 60 -3.76 8.23 1.64
N ARG A 61 -4.57 7.82 2.61
CA ARG A 61 -4.25 7.92 4.06
C ARG A 61 -3.87 6.57 4.69
N ARG A 62 -3.75 5.51 3.87
CA ARG A 62 -3.67 4.13 4.35
C ARG A 62 -2.40 3.45 3.87
N PHE A 63 -1.89 2.54 4.69
CA PHE A 63 -0.79 1.65 4.34
C PHE A 63 -1.29 0.23 4.11
N ILE A 64 -0.84 -0.40 3.03
CA ILE A 64 -1.29 -1.74 2.62
C ILE A 64 -0.08 -2.61 2.32
N THR A 65 -0.13 -3.86 2.77
CA THR A 65 0.92 -4.85 2.49
C THR A 65 0.94 -5.26 1.02
N THR A 66 2.15 -5.35 0.45
CA THR A 66 2.39 -5.99 -0.86
C THR A 66 2.59 -7.50 -0.73
N LEU A 67 2.92 -7.99 0.47
CA LEU A 67 3.10 -9.41 0.77
C LEU A 67 1.73 -10.07 0.84
N GLU A 68 1.64 -11.28 0.27
CA GLU A 68 0.44 -12.13 0.20
C GLU A 68 -0.60 -11.77 -0.86
N SER A 69 -0.31 -10.84 -1.77
CA SER A 69 -1.04 -10.83 -3.04
C SER A 69 -0.70 -12.12 -3.78
N LYS A 70 -1.57 -13.14 -3.71
CA LYS A 70 -1.42 -14.33 -4.56
C LYS A 70 -1.19 -13.83 -5.98
N LYS A 71 -0.20 -14.38 -6.69
CA LYS A 71 -0.06 -14.15 -8.14
C LYS A 71 -1.40 -14.49 -8.77
N ARG A 72 -2.14 -13.46 -9.19
CA ARG A 72 -3.44 -13.57 -9.86
C ARG A 72 -3.20 -13.24 -11.32
N LEU A 73 -3.98 -13.83 -12.21
CA LEU A 73 -3.98 -13.41 -13.61
C LEU A 73 -4.48 -11.96 -13.68
N PRO A 74 -3.98 -11.14 -14.64
CA PRO A 74 -4.47 -9.79 -14.82
C PRO A 74 -5.97 -9.81 -14.97
N THR A 75 -6.68 -9.13 -14.07
CA THR A 75 -8.13 -8.98 -14.23
C THR A 75 -8.40 -7.88 -15.26
N TYR A 76 -9.59 -7.91 -15.86
CA TYR A 76 -10.07 -6.79 -16.69
C TYR A 76 -9.96 -5.43 -15.97
N LYS A 77 -10.02 -5.43 -14.62
CA LYS A 77 -9.88 -4.22 -13.80
C LYS A 77 -8.44 -3.73 -13.71
N ALA A 78 -7.46 -4.62 -13.56
CA ALA A 78 -6.04 -4.25 -13.63
C ALA A 78 -5.67 -3.66 -15.00
N GLU A 79 -6.17 -4.24 -16.09
CA GLU A 79 -5.93 -3.70 -17.44
C GLU A 79 -6.58 -2.33 -17.64
N ARG A 80 -7.79 -2.13 -17.10
CA ARG A 80 -8.47 -0.83 -17.14
C ARG A 80 -7.72 0.24 -16.32
N LEU A 81 -7.22 -0.13 -15.13
CA LEU A 81 -6.32 0.70 -14.31
C LEU A 81 -5.08 1.11 -15.10
N LYS A 82 -4.41 0.14 -15.71
CA LYS A 82 -3.20 0.37 -16.52
C LYS A 82 -3.47 1.34 -17.67
N ARG A 83 -4.52 1.11 -18.46
CA ARG A 83 -4.89 2.01 -19.58
C ARG A 83 -5.21 3.42 -19.11
N TYR A 84 -5.91 3.56 -17.98
CA TYR A 84 -6.18 4.87 -17.41
C TYR A 84 -4.88 5.60 -17.03
N LEU A 85 -3.98 4.92 -16.34
CA LEU A 85 -2.69 5.50 -15.93
C LEU A 85 -1.81 5.85 -17.14
N ILE A 86 -1.83 5.06 -18.21
CA ILE A 86 -1.17 5.39 -19.49
C ILE A 86 -1.75 6.68 -20.07
N SER A 87 -3.08 6.82 -20.08
CA SER A 87 -3.76 8.01 -20.62
C SER A 87 -3.46 9.31 -19.86
N LYS A 88 -2.81 9.22 -18.69
CA LYS A 88 -2.37 10.38 -17.92
C LYS A 88 -1.03 10.97 -18.40
N GLU A 89 -0.36 10.35 -19.37
CA GLU A 89 0.88 10.86 -19.99
C GLU A 89 1.94 11.25 -18.95
N GLY A 90 2.20 10.35 -17.99
CA GLY A 90 3.17 10.56 -16.90
C GLY A 90 2.64 11.38 -15.71
N ARG A 91 1.40 11.87 -15.74
CA ARG A 91 0.80 12.54 -14.57
C ARG A 91 0.41 11.52 -13.51
N ALA A 92 0.73 11.85 -12.26
CA ALA A 92 0.34 11.04 -11.12
C ALA A 92 -1.18 10.99 -10.93
N SER A 93 -1.67 9.87 -10.40
CA SER A 93 -3.04 9.72 -9.92
C SER A 93 -3.04 9.44 -8.42
N SER A 94 -4.02 9.97 -7.71
CA SER A 94 -4.31 9.59 -6.33
C SER A 94 -5.21 8.34 -6.29
N TYR A 95 -5.16 7.62 -5.17
CA TYR A 95 -6.07 6.51 -4.93
C TYR A 95 -7.56 6.90 -5.07
N GLY A 96 -7.92 8.12 -4.63
CA GLY A 96 -9.28 8.64 -4.73
C GLY A 96 -9.74 8.89 -6.16
N GLU A 97 -8.86 9.32 -7.05
CA GLU A 97 -9.16 9.49 -8.48
C GLU A 97 -9.39 8.14 -9.17
N LEU A 98 -8.53 7.15 -8.89
CA LEU A 98 -8.68 5.80 -9.43
C LEU A 98 -9.97 5.13 -8.98
N LYS A 99 -10.39 5.37 -7.73
CA LYS A 99 -11.66 4.87 -7.21
C LYS A 99 -12.87 5.42 -7.97
N LYS A 100 -12.85 6.71 -8.33
CA LYS A 100 -13.93 7.36 -9.08
C LYS A 100 -14.00 6.86 -10.52
N GLU A 101 -12.84 6.69 -11.16
CA GLU A 101 -12.79 6.42 -12.59
C GLU A 101 -13.16 4.97 -12.95
N ILE A 102 -12.80 4.02 -12.10
CA ILE A 102 -12.75 2.60 -12.50
C ILE A 102 -14.04 1.86 -12.12
N ASP A 103 -15.02 2.57 -11.55
CA ASP A 103 -16.30 2.05 -11.07
C ASP A 103 -16.14 0.73 -10.30
N ILE A 104 -15.07 0.68 -9.49
CA ILE A 104 -14.84 -0.46 -8.61
C ILE A 104 -15.58 -0.13 -7.32
N GLY A 105 -16.84 -0.56 -7.23
CA GLY A 105 -17.64 -0.45 -6.00
C GLY A 105 -17.08 -1.19 -4.77
N ASP A 106 -15.91 -1.83 -4.92
CA ASP A 106 -15.23 -2.63 -3.90
C ASP A 106 -13.78 -2.14 -3.71
N ASP A 107 -13.57 -1.39 -2.63
CA ASP A 107 -12.29 -0.81 -2.24
C ASP A 107 -11.19 -1.87 -2.06
N GLU A 108 -11.54 -3.08 -1.64
CA GLU A 108 -10.60 -4.19 -1.50
C GLU A 108 -10.10 -4.68 -2.86
N LYS A 109 -10.99 -4.75 -3.85
CA LYS A 109 -10.60 -5.10 -5.22
C LYS A 109 -9.63 -4.09 -5.81
N LEU A 110 -9.91 -2.78 -5.71
CA LEU A 110 -9.01 -1.74 -6.23
C LEU A 110 -7.61 -1.85 -5.63
N ARG A 111 -7.51 -2.04 -4.30
CA ARG A 111 -6.22 -2.25 -3.61
C ARG A 111 -5.50 -3.50 -4.12
N GLY A 112 -6.23 -4.60 -4.29
CA GLY A 112 -5.67 -5.84 -4.84
C GLY A 112 -5.09 -5.67 -6.24
N GLU A 113 -5.80 -4.94 -7.12
CA GLU A 113 -5.30 -4.66 -8.47
C GLU A 113 -4.08 -3.72 -8.47
N LEU A 114 -4.03 -2.73 -7.57
CA LEU A 114 -2.87 -1.84 -7.42
C LEU A 114 -1.63 -2.59 -6.91
N VAL A 115 -1.79 -3.44 -5.89
CA VAL A 115 -0.70 -4.29 -5.40
C VAL A 115 -0.21 -5.22 -6.52
N PHE A 116 -1.14 -5.77 -7.32
CA PHE A 116 -0.78 -6.59 -8.48
C PHE A 116 0.06 -5.80 -9.50
N LEU A 117 -0.41 -4.64 -9.94
CA LEU A 117 0.32 -3.81 -10.92
C LEU A 117 1.68 -3.37 -10.41
N PHE A 118 1.79 -3.03 -9.12
CA PHE A 118 3.05 -2.68 -8.48
C PHE A 118 4.04 -3.86 -8.48
N ASN A 119 3.56 -5.06 -8.12
CA ASN A 119 4.37 -6.28 -8.13
C ASN A 119 4.76 -6.74 -9.54
N GLN A 120 4.07 -6.26 -10.59
CA GLN A 120 4.45 -6.46 -12.00
C GLN A 120 5.40 -5.37 -12.53
N GLY A 121 5.75 -4.36 -11.71
CA GLY A 121 6.54 -3.21 -12.15
C GLY A 121 5.79 -2.28 -13.11
N CYS A 122 4.47 -2.38 -13.23
CA CYS A 122 3.70 -1.50 -14.13
C CYS A 122 3.44 -0.10 -13.52
N ILE A 123 3.60 0.03 -12.21
CA ILE A 123 3.39 1.28 -11.48
C ILE A 123 4.44 1.43 -10.39
N TYR A 124 4.78 2.67 -10.07
CA TYR A 124 5.53 3.04 -8.87
C TYR A 124 4.74 4.08 -8.06
N LEU A 125 5.11 4.23 -6.79
CA LEU A 125 4.51 5.20 -5.89
C LEU A 125 5.55 6.20 -5.39
N GLU A 126 5.17 7.47 -5.36
CA GLU A 126 5.91 8.54 -4.69
C GLU A 126 4.97 9.19 -3.66
N GLY A 127 5.17 8.89 -2.38
CA GLY A 127 4.20 9.27 -1.35
C GLY A 127 2.84 8.59 -1.58
N ASP A 128 1.76 9.38 -1.66
CA ASP A 128 0.40 8.93 -1.94
C ASP A 128 0.06 8.88 -3.44
N LYS A 129 1.02 9.24 -4.30
CA LYS A 129 0.85 9.38 -5.74
C LYS A 129 1.25 8.11 -6.47
N ILE A 130 0.43 7.74 -7.45
CA ILE A 130 0.56 6.52 -8.24
C ILE A 130 0.89 6.93 -9.68
N TYR A 131 2.02 6.44 -10.18
CA TYR A 131 2.50 6.71 -11.52
C TYR A 131 2.49 5.44 -12.36
N PHE A 132 2.27 5.60 -13.65
CA PHE A 132 2.57 4.53 -14.60
C PHE A 132 4.08 4.44 -14.79
N ASP A 133 4.60 3.21 -14.83
CA ASP A 133 6.00 2.96 -15.15
C ASP A 133 6.10 2.26 -16.51
N GLU A 134 6.74 2.94 -17.46
CA GLU A 134 7.10 2.36 -18.76
C GLU A 134 8.41 1.59 -18.60
N PHE A 135 8.31 0.37 -18.09
CA PHE A 135 9.35 -0.64 -18.31
C PHE A 135 9.13 -1.38 -19.63
#